data_AF-A0AAU0VP10-F1
#
_entry.id   AF-A0AAU0VP10-F1
#
_cell.length_a   1.000
_cell.length_b   1.000
_cell.length_c   1.000
_cell.angle_alpha   90.00
_cell.angle_beta   90.00
_cell.angle_gamma   90.00
#
_symmetry.space_group_name_H-M   'P 1'
#
loop_
_entity.id
_entity.type
_entity.pdbx_description
1 polymer ?
#
loop_
_entity_poly.entity_id
_entity_poly.type
_entity_poly.pdbx_seq_one_letter_code
_entity_poly.pdbx_strand_id
1 'polypeptide(L)'
;MSRLSFEKRRGDRTVQVRVSATGAASVAGTPVLPAPDEDIHDAVLGHLQHLATAHGSPIRATIHDDTAGCLVPLEISPDGTTRVTGTPTRLPAAPGTVQPPRGVFGPPPVMGAGSAGPVPSAKGVPAPSTVPAASAERIPEPLPVPAGHSRPEPVSGSRTEPGPELVLGPTPAPEPDPEPVPPSRFDAIAEEMLAETPVAESVEGAQAWAGAWRRIGDAVSEGRVDRAAELASRAVADASGALGPRHPEVLHLRELSAYIAYLTGDPARAFALSLDLARKRAEAGDPATAYGNVRSAATAWRAVRDPEQGLRMGRDLIDVWTSLAAEPGPAAADPRPLESARTRMTRLAERAAAADA
;
A
#
# COMPACT_ATOMS: atom_id res chain seq x y z
N MET A 1 -9.07 -3.02 13.90
CA MET A 1 -7.99 -2.09 14.32
C MET A 1 -8.34 -1.58 15.72
N SER A 2 -7.39 -1.46 16.65
CA SER A 2 -7.68 -1.07 18.04
C SER A 2 -7.52 0.45 18.25
N ARG A 3 -8.17 1.04 19.26
CA ARG A 3 -8.06 2.48 19.63
C ARG A 3 -6.60 2.97 19.69
N LEU A 4 -5.72 2.19 20.32
CA LEU A 4 -4.27 2.45 20.41
C LEU A 4 -3.59 2.61 19.03
N SER A 5 -4.10 1.97 17.97
CA SER A 5 -3.57 2.11 16.61
C SER A 5 -3.95 3.47 15.98
N PHE A 6 -5.08 4.06 16.39
CA PHE A 6 -5.53 5.37 15.93
C PHE A 6 -4.71 6.48 16.60
N GLU A 7 -4.57 6.44 17.93
CA GLU A 7 -3.73 7.38 18.68
C GLU A 7 -2.26 7.29 18.26
N LYS A 8 -1.74 6.06 18.06
CA LYS A 8 -0.38 5.84 17.55
C LYS A 8 -0.19 6.32 16.10
N ARG A 9 -1.18 6.17 15.21
CA ARG A 9 -1.14 6.79 13.86
C ARG A 9 -1.25 8.32 13.92
N ARG A 10 -2.03 8.87 14.87
CA ARG A 10 -2.24 10.31 15.02
C ARG A 10 -0.95 11.02 15.48
N GLY A 11 -0.17 10.40 16.36
CA GLY A 11 1.17 10.86 16.75
C GLY A 11 2.27 10.59 15.71
N ASP A 12 1.97 9.88 14.62
CA ASP A 12 2.92 9.52 13.56
C ASP A 12 2.59 10.18 12.20
N ARG A 13 1.54 11.02 12.15
CA ARG A 13 1.28 11.92 11.00
C ARG A 13 2.31 13.05 11.03
N THR A 14 3.36 12.92 10.22
CA THR A 14 4.31 14.00 9.99
C THR A 14 3.64 15.12 9.19
N VAL A 15 3.63 16.33 9.74
CA VAL A 15 3.15 17.54 9.05
C VAL A 15 4.16 17.91 7.98
N GLN A 16 3.73 17.85 6.72
CA GLN A 16 4.56 18.26 5.59
C GLN A 16 4.62 19.78 5.51
N VAL A 17 5.82 20.33 5.45
CA VAL A 17 6.06 21.76 5.35
C VAL A 17 6.91 22.00 4.13
N ARG A 18 6.54 22.94 3.26
CA ARG A 18 7.34 23.34 2.09
C ARG A 18 7.66 24.82 2.19
N VAL A 19 8.94 25.16 2.04
CA VAL A 19 9.44 26.53 1.82
C VAL A 19 9.98 26.57 0.39
N SER A 20 9.40 27.41 -0.48
CA SER A 20 9.84 27.54 -1.86
C SER A 20 11.04 28.49 -2.00
N ALA A 21 11.82 28.31 -3.07
CA ALA A 21 12.89 29.23 -3.45
C ALA A 21 12.41 30.67 -3.79
N THR A 22 11.10 30.92 -3.79
CA THR A 22 10.49 32.26 -3.94
C THR A 22 10.07 32.89 -2.61
N GLY A 23 10.43 32.28 -1.47
CA GLY A 23 10.11 32.78 -0.13
C GLY A 23 8.67 32.53 0.32
N ALA A 24 7.92 31.64 -0.35
CA ALA A 24 6.57 31.28 0.07
C ALA A 24 6.60 29.96 0.86
N ALA A 25 5.89 29.89 1.98
CA ALA A 25 5.78 28.67 2.77
C ALA A 25 4.36 28.11 2.83
N SER A 26 4.26 26.80 3.06
CA SER A 26 3.00 26.13 3.36
C SER A 26 3.19 25.01 4.38
N VAL A 27 2.20 24.84 5.25
CA VAL A 27 2.15 23.81 6.30
C VAL A 27 0.90 22.96 6.06
N ALA A 28 1.09 21.66 5.85
CA ALA A 28 0.04 20.72 5.40
C ALA A 28 -0.75 21.19 4.14
N GLY A 29 -0.15 22.04 3.30
CA GLY A 29 -0.80 22.66 2.14
C GLY A 29 -1.49 23.99 2.43
N THR A 30 -1.64 24.40 3.68
CA THR A 30 -2.12 25.75 4.06
C THR A 30 -0.99 26.76 3.87
N PRO A 31 -1.18 27.87 3.13
CA PRO A 31 -0.14 28.89 2.94
C PRO A 31 0.13 29.63 4.26
N VAL A 32 1.41 29.80 4.59
CA VAL A 32 1.85 30.64 5.72
C VAL A 32 2.32 31.98 5.16
N LEU A 33 1.71 33.06 5.66
CA LEU A 33 2.06 34.43 5.32
C LEU A 33 2.87 35.02 6.49
N PRO A 34 4.15 35.38 6.31
CA PRO A 34 4.92 36.06 7.33
C PRO A 34 4.39 37.49 7.56
N ALA A 35 4.57 38.01 8.76
CA ALA A 35 4.35 39.42 9.06
C ALA A 35 5.38 40.31 8.32
N PRO A 36 5.13 41.62 8.19
CA PRO A 36 6.15 42.55 7.70
C PRO A 36 7.42 42.45 8.56
N ASP A 37 8.56 42.30 7.89
CA ASP A 37 9.90 42.11 8.49
C ASP A 37 10.12 40.79 9.28
N GLU A 38 9.22 39.81 9.19
CA GLU A 38 9.39 38.45 9.75
C GLU A 38 10.06 37.50 8.74
N ASP A 39 11.00 36.67 9.21
CA ASP A 39 11.60 35.63 8.39
C ASP A 39 10.63 34.47 8.12
N ILE A 40 10.65 33.91 6.91
CA ILE A 40 9.72 32.85 6.50
C ILE A 40 9.87 31.57 7.34
N HIS A 41 11.07 31.28 7.85
CA HIS A 41 11.32 30.14 8.73
C HIS A 41 10.76 30.38 10.13
N ASP A 42 10.85 31.60 10.66
CA ASP A 42 10.27 31.98 11.96
C ASP A 42 8.73 31.94 11.90
N ALA A 43 8.13 32.48 10.83
CA ALA A 43 6.68 32.40 10.60
C ALA A 43 6.17 30.95 10.53
N VAL A 44 6.95 30.05 9.90
CA VAL A 44 6.65 28.61 9.84
C VAL A 44 6.75 27.95 11.22
N LEU A 45 7.80 28.26 12.00
CA LEU A 45 7.97 27.72 13.34
C LEU A 45 6.88 28.20 14.30
N GLY A 46 6.51 29.49 14.24
CA GLY A 46 5.39 30.06 14.99
C GLY A 46 4.06 29.40 14.64
N HIS A 47 3.80 29.14 13.35
CA HIS A 47 2.60 28.42 12.92
C HIS A 47 2.57 26.97 13.44
N LEU A 48 3.70 26.25 13.40
CA LEU A 48 3.81 24.90 13.95
C LEU A 48 3.66 24.87 15.48
N GLN A 49 4.17 25.88 16.18
CA GLN A 49 3.98 26.02 17.63
C GLN A 49 2.51 26.30 17.97
N HIS A 50 1.84 27.20 17.25
CA HIS A 50 0.40 27.44 17.43
C HIS A 50 -0.43 26.17 17.21
N LEU A 51 -0.10 25.35 16.21
CA LEU A 51 -0.73 24.04 16.02
C LEU A 51 -0.45 23.10 17.20
N ALA A 52 0.79 23.02 17.70
CA ALA A 52 1.14 22.17 18.84
C ALA A 52 0.39 22.59 20.12
N THR A 53 0.28 23.90 20.37
CA THR A 53 -0.51 24.48 21.47
C THR A 53 -2.01 24.19 21.31
N ALA A 54 -2.58 24.36 20.11
CA ALA A 54 -4.00 24.09 19.83
C ALA A 54 -4.37 22.60 19.98
N HIS A 55 -3.44 21.69 19.66
CA HIS A 55 -3.62 20.25 19.82
C HIS A 55 -3.25 19.73 21.22
N GLY A 56 -2.53 20.51 22.04
CA GLY A 56 -2.10 20.11 23.38
C GLY A 56 -1.04 18.99 23.40
N SER A 57 -0.37 18.73 22.28
CA SER A 57 0.60 17.65 22.12
C SER A 57 1.73 18.05 21.15
N PRO A 58 2.96 17.52 21.29
CA PRO A 58 4.04 17.78 20.33
C PRO A 58 3.68 17.34 18.91
N ILE A 59 4.11 18.14 17.93
CA ILE A 59 3.90 17.89 16.50
C ILE A 59 5.21 17.53 15.83
N ARG A 60 5.20 16.48 15.01
CA ARG A 60 6.31 16.13 14.12
C ARG A 60 6.09 16.75 12.75
N ALA A 61 7.10 17.45 12.25
CA ALA A 61 7.06 18.10 10.94
C ALA A 61 8.27 17.68 10.09
N THR A 62 8.11 17.69 8.77
CA THR A 62 9.23 17.56 7.83
C THR A 62 9.27 18.81 6.96
N ILE A 63 10.30 19.63 7.14
CA ILE A 63 10.50 20.84 6.33
C ILE A 63 11.27 20.47 5.06
N HIS A 64 10.60 20.62 3.93
CA HIS A 64 11.16 20.64 2.58
C HIS A 64 11.53 22.08 2.24
N ASP A 65 12.81 22.43 2.34
CA ASP A 65 13.31 23.74 1.95
C ASP A 65 13.95 23.65 0.55
N ASP A 66 13.23 24.17 -0.44
CA ASP A 66 13.67 24.23 -1.84
C ASP A 66 14.76 25.31 -2.04
N THR A 67 14.94 26.25 -1.09
CA THR A 67 15.98 27.29 -1.09
C THR A 67 17.32 26.75 -0.60
N ALA A 68 17.30 26.05 0.54
CA ALA A 68 18.49 25.40 1.11
C ALA A 68 18.78 24.02 0.47
N GLY A 69 17.83 23.45 -0.26
CA GLY A 69 17.91 22.12 -0.86
C GLY A 69 17.92 20.99 0.19
N CYS A 70 17.16 21.13 1.27
CA CYS A 70 17.26 20.28 2.46
C CYS A 70 15.90 19.78 2.96
N LEU A 71 15.90 18.56 3.50
CA LEU A 71 14.84 17.99 4.33
C LEU A 71 15.26 18.04 5.80
N VAL A 72 14.47 18.69 6.65
CA VAL A 72 14.72 18.76 8.10
C VAL A 72 13.52 18.16 8.86
N PRO A 73 13.68 16.98 9.49
CA PRO A 73 12.67 16.43 10.39
C PRO A 73 12.76 17.10 11.77
N LEU A 74 11.65 17.69 12.22
CA LEU A 74 11.51 18.41 13.48
C LEU A 74 10.40 17.82 14.35
N GLU A 75 10.48 18.06 15.65
CA GLU A 75 9.41 17.90 16.64
C GLU A 75 9.29 19.21 17.41
N ILE A 76 8.09 19.79 17.42
CA ILE A 76 7.77 21.08 18.03
C ILE A 76 6.80 20.82 19.17
N SER A 77 7.20 21.18 20.38
CA SER A 77 6.40 21.01 21.60
C SER A 77 5.49 22.22 21.85
N PRO A 78 4.38 22.06 22.60
CA PRO A 78 3.49 23.16 22.97
C PRO A 78 4.14 24.27 23.81
N ASP A 79 5.27 23.97 24.47
CA ASP A 79 6.08 24.91 25.26
C ASP A 79 7.05 25.76 24.40
N GLY A 80 7.04 25.57 23.08
CA GLY A 80 7.95 26.22 22.13
C GLY A 80 9.31 25.54 21.95
N THR A 81 9.59 24.44 22.66
CA THR A 81 10.82 23.69 22.43
C THR A 81 10.77 23.00 21.07
N THR A 82 11.79 23.26 20.24
CA THR A 82 11.95 22.64 18.92
C THR A 82 13.16 21.73 18.92
N ARG A 83 12.99 20.49 18.46
CA ARG A 83 14.03 19.47 18.40
C ARG A 83 14.11 18.84 17.01
N VAL A 84 15.32 18.75 16.47
CA VAL A 84 15.58 17.96 15.26
C VAL A 84 15.50 16.46 15.60
N THR A 85 14.65 15.70 14.89
CA THR A 85 14.32 14.29 15.20
C THR A 85 15.06 13.26 14.33
N GLY A 86 15.82 13.71 13.33
CA GLY A 86 16.63 12.86 12.46
C GLY A 86 17.71 13.66 11.73
N THR A 87 18.56 13.01 10.95
CA THR A 87 19.62 13.70 10.21
C THR A 87 19.06 14.55 9.06
N PRO A 88 19.34 15.86 9.00
CA PRO A 88 18.98 16.69 7.86
C PRO A 88 19.53 16.09 6.56
N THR A 89 18.66 15.89 5.58
CA THR A 89 19.01 15.21 4.32
C THR A 89 19.00 16.22 3.17
N ARG A 90 20.15 16.41 2.51
CA ARG A 90 20.19 17.24 1.29
C ARG A 90 19.41 16.55 0.17
N LEU A 91 18.47 17.25 -0.44
CA LEU A 91 17.73 16.78 -1.60
C LEU A 91 18.65 16.71 -2.83
N PRO A 92 18.54 15.67 -3.67
CA PRO A 92 19.21 15.67 -4.97
C PRO A 92 18.62 16.78 -5.84
N ALA A 93 19.48 17.55 -6.52
CA ALA A 93 19.02 18.54 -7.49
C ALA A 93 18.23 17.84 -8.61
N ALA A 94 17.11 18.43 -9.02
CA ALA A 94 16.26 17.86 -10.07
C ALA A 94 17.05 17.69 -11.39
N PRO A 95 16.88 16.58 -12.12
CA PRO A 95 17.54 16.39 -13.41
C PRO A 95 17.09 17.47 -14.42
N GLY A 96 17.98 18.37 -14.79
CA GLY A 96 17.71 19.38 -15.83
C GLY A 96 18.40 20.74 -15.64
N THR A 97 18.76 21.13 -14.42
CA THR A 97 19.46 22.41 -14.17
C THR A 97 20.97 22.22 -14.08
N VAL A 98 21.69 22.58 -15.15
CA VAL A 98 23.16 22.68 -15.14
C VAL A 98 23.55 23.85 -14.23
N GLN A 99 24.08 23.54 -13.05
CA GLN A 99 24.80 24.53 -12.25
C GLN A 99 26.09 24.88 -13.00
N PRO A 100 26.35 26.17 -13.32
CA PRO A 100 27.56 26.52 -14.07
C PRO A 100 28.80 26.18 -13.23
N PRO A 101 29.80 25.50 -13.81
CA PRO A 101 31.00 25.15 -13.07
C PRO A 101 31.71 26.43 -12.62
N ARG A 102 31.90 26.58 -11.31
CA ARG A 102 32.84 27.58 -10.76
C ARG A 102 34.25 27.15 -11.14
N GLY A 103 34.68 27.54 -12.33
CA GLY A 103 35.96 27.17 -12.89
C GLY A 103 37.11 27.70 -12.03
N VAL A 104 37.93 26.77 -11.54
CA VAL A 104 39.33 27.05 -11.25
C VAL A 104 40.12 26.22 -12.26
N PHE A 105 40.52 26.85 -13.36
CA PHE A 105 41.23 26.17 -14.44
C PHE A 105 42.68 25.94 -13.99
N GLY A 106 43.02 24.67 -13.67
CA GLY A 106 44.42 24.29 -13.44
C GLY A 106 45.25 24.49 -14.72
N PRO A 107 46.57 24.75 -14.60
CA PRO A 107 47.41 24.97 -15.77
C PRO A 107 47.44 23.73 -16.69
N PRO A 108 47.46 23.90 -18.02
CA PRO A 108 47.37 22.79 -18.95
C PRO A 108 48.63 21.90 -18.92
N PRO A 109 48.50 20.56 -18.98
CA PRO A 109 49.64 19.66 -19.14
C PRO A 109 50.20 19.77 -20.57
N VAL A 110 51.50 20.03 -20.68
CA VAL A 110 52.22 20.01 -21.97
C VAL A 110 52.53 18.57 -22.37
N MET A 111 52.01 18.17 -23.54
CA MET A 111 52.28 16.88 -24.17
C MET A 111 53.68 16.86 -24.82
N GLY A 112 54.48 15.83 -24.54
CA GLY A 112 55.79 15.63 -25.16
C GLY A 112 55.71 15.02 -26.57
N ALA A 113 56.66 15.34 -27.44
CA ALA A 113 56.72 14.84 -28.82
C ALA A 113 58.15 14.38 -29.23
N GLY A 114 58.31 13.07 -29.49
CA GLY A 114 59.44 12.44 -30.22
C GLY A 114 60.79 12.41 -29.47
N SER A 115 61.62 11.36 -29.53
CA SER A 115 61.89 10.44 -30.65
C SER A 115 62.77 9.25 -30.23
N ALA A 116 62.87 8.23 -31.11
CA ALA A 116 63.88 7.15 -31.20
C ALA A 116 63.99 6.06 -30.10
N GLY A 117 64.29 4.82 -30.56
CA GLY A 117 64.67 3.66 -29.72
C GLY A 117 66.20 3.59 -29.47
N PRO A 118 66.83 2.40 -29.28
CA PRO A 118 66.35 1.02 -29.50
C PRO A 118 66.57 0.04 -28.31
N VAL A 119 66.34 -1.26 -28.56
CA VAL A 119 66.42 -2.43 -27.65
C VAL A 119 67.82 -2.74 -27.09
N PRO A 120 67.87 -3.48 -25.96
CA PRO A 120 68.79 -4.61 -25.83
C PRO A 120 68.10 -5.94 -25.42
N SER A 121 68.80 -7.06 -25.65
CA SER A 121 68.25 -8.43 -25.64
C SER A 121 68.73 -9.33 -24.49
N ALA A 122 68.03 -10.47 -24.36
CA ALA A 122 68.54 -11.83 -24.09
C ALA A 122 68.75 -12.37 -22.65
N LYS A 123 68.02 -13.47 -22.35
CA LYS A 123 68.44 -14.80 -21.84
C LYS A 123 67.21 -15.54 -21.25
N GLY A 124 66.95 -16.86 -21.38
CA GLY A 124 67.55 -17.88 -22.24
C GLY A 124 67.65 -19.29 -21.61
N VAL A 125 66.63 -20.17 -21.81
CA VAL A 125 66.73 -21.68 -21.95
C VAL A 125 67.19 -22.50 -20.69
N PRO A 126 66.94 -23.84 -20.48
CA PRO A 126 65.97 -24.83 -21.00
C PRO A 126 65.09 -25.56 -19.90
N ALA A 127 64.28 -26.55 -20.32
CA ALA A 127 63.70 -27.64 -19.49
C ALA A 127 64.69 -28.84 -19.31
N PRO A 128 64.38 -29.98 -18.60
CA PRO A 128 63.48 -31.03 -19.14
C PRO A 128 62.74 -31.98 -18.15
N SER A 129 61.79 -32.77 -18.71
CA SER A 129 61.36 -34.16 -18.38
C SER A 129 61.07 -34.65 -16.94
N THR A 130 59.91 -35.31 -16.74
CA THR A 130 59.77 -36.80 -16.64
C THR A 130 58.32 -37.27 -16.36
N VAL A 131 58.01 -38.52 -16.74
CA VAL A 131 56.80 -39.31 -16.36
C VAL A 131 57.31 -40.66 -15.81
N PRO A 132 56.61 -41.33 -14.87
CA PRO A 132 55.97 -42.62 -15.23
C PRO A 132 54.68 -42.96 -14.42
N ALA A 133 54.14 -44.19 -14.59
CA ALA A 133 52.80 -44.63 -14.14
C ALA A 133 52.79 -45.92 -13.28
N ALA A 134 51.64 -46.24 -12.65
CA ALA A 134 51.17 -47.55 -12.11
C ALA A 134 49.63 -47.44 -11.83
N SER A 135 48.70 -48.33 -12.23
CA SER A 135 48.46 -49.78 -11.92
C SER A 135 47.96 -50.06 -10.49
N ALA A 136 47.05 -51.01 -10.15
CA ALA A 136 46.02 -51.82 -10.85
C ALA A 136 45.22 -52.66 -9.80
N GLU A 137 44.31 -53.57 -10.22
CA GLU A 137 43.49 -54.57 -9.45
C GLU A 137 42.21 -54.07 -8.73
N ARG A 138 41.10 -54.85 -8.60
CA ARG A 138 40.80 -56.28 -8.91
C ARG A 138 39.30 -56.52 -9.26
N ILE A 139 38.97 -57.63 -9.93
CA ILE A 139 37.61 -58.09 -10.36
C ILE A 139 37.09 -59.23 -9.43
N PRO A 140 35.83 -59.74 -9.52
CA PRO A 140 35.43 -60.73 -10.55
C PRO A 140 33.97 -60.63 -11.12
N GLU A 141 33.74 -61.41 -12.18
CA GLU A 141 32.59 -61.55 -13.10
C GLU A 141 31.48 -62.54 -12.58
N PRO A 142 30.30 -62.80 -13.26
CA PRO A 142 30.22 -63.37 -14.63
C PRO A 142 28.96 -63.11 -15.55
N LEU A 143 29.22 -63.02 -16.87
CA LEU A 143 28.53 -63.67 -18.02
C LEU A 143 27.16 -63.17 -18.63
N PRO A 144 26.83 -63.53 -19.92
CA PRO A 144 26.11 -62.66 -20.88
C PRO A 144 24.96 -63.32 -21.72
N VAL A 145 24.33 -62.57 -22.67
CA VAL A 145 23.80 -63.07 -23.99
C VAL A 145 23.51 -61.91 -25.00
N PRO A 146 23.38 -62.15 -26.34
CA PRO A 146 23.57 -61.10 -27.39
C PRO A 146 22.51 -60.98 -28.54
N ALA A 147 22.78 -60.02 -29.45
CA ALA A 147 22.54 -60.01 -30.92
C ALA A 147 21.17 -59.59 -31.55
N GLY A 148 21.25 -58.95 -32.75
CA GLY A 148 20.13 -58.64 -33.69
C GLY A 148 20.10 -57.19 -34.24
N HIS A 149 20.92 -56.80 -35.24
CA HIS A 149 20.58 -56.73 -36.70
C HIS A 149 19.25 -55.97 -37.01
N SER A 150 19.17 -54.90 -37.83
CA SER A 150 19.59 -54.78 -39.25
C SER A 150 19.62 -53.31 -39.83
N ARG A 151 20.27 -53.11 -41.02
CA ARG A 151 20.40 -51.87 -41.86
C ARG A 151 20.13 -52.24 -43.35
N PRO A 152 19.37 -51.49 -44.19
CA PRO A 152 19.74 -50.18 -44.82
C PRO A 152 18.58 -49.13 -44.85
N GLU A 153 18.65 -47.87 -45.33
CA GLU A 153 19.40 -47.13 -46.40
C GLU A 153 18.96 -47.38 -47.86
N PRO A 154 19.21 -46.47 -48.86
CA PRO A 154 19.54 -45.02 -48.84
C PRO A 154 18.81 -44.20 -49.96
N VAL A 155 19.42 -43.09 -50.43
CA VAL A 155 19.19 -42.30 -51.69
C VAL A 155 18.17 -41.13 -51.60
N SER A 156 18.37 -39.94 -52.20
CA SER A 156 19.55 -39.11 -52.56
C SER A 156 19.03 -37.77 -53.15
N GLY A 157 19.74 -36.65 -53.01
CA GLY A 157 19.43 -35.42 -53.76
C GLY A 157 19.82 -34.10 -53.11
N SER A 158 21.01 -33.59 -53.42
CA SER A 158 21.50 -32.28 -52.92
C SER A 158 20.93 -31.10 -53.71
N ARG A 159 20.41 -30.05 -53.03
CA ARG A 159 20.35 -28.69 -53.58
C ARG A 159 20.30 -27.59 -52.50
N THR A 160 21.36 -26.78 -52.48
CA THR A 160 21.51 -25.39 -52.04
C THR A 160 20.53 -24.76 -51.01
N GLU A 161 21.10 -24.39 -49.85
CA GLU A 161 20.78 -23.28 -48.91
C GLU A 161 19.85 -22.14 -49.42
N PRO A 162 18.99 -21.53 -48.56
CA PRO A 162 19.42 -20.90 -47.30
C PRO A 162 18.64 -21.29 -46.03
N GLY A 163 19.31 -21.18 -44.88
CA GLY A 163 18.80 -21.57 -43.56
C GLY A 163 17.59 -20.79 -43.02
N PRO A 164 16.87 -21.37 -42.04
CA PRO A 164 15.66 -20.77 -41.47
C PRO A 164 16.00 -19.61 -40.52
N GLU A 165 15.40 -18.47 -40.83
CA GLU A 165 15.34 -17.27 -40.02
C GLU A 165 14.77 -17.57 -38.63
N LEU A 166 15.51 -17.24 -37.56
CA LEU A 166 15.02 -17.36 -36.18
C LEU A 166 13.96 -16.29 -35.94
N VAL A 167 12.70 -16.62 -36.26
CA VAL A 167 11.54 -15.80 -35.90
C VAL A 167 11.47 -15.69 -34.38
N LEU A 168 11.88 -14.53 -33.86
CA LEU A 168 11.57 -14.08 -32.52
C LEU A 168 10.04 -14.05 -32.39
N GLY A 169 9.49 -15.05 -31.72
CA GLY A 169 8.07 -15.04 -31.34
C GLY A 169 7.76 -13.77 -30.55
N PRO A 170 6.54 -13.21 -30.67
CA PRO A 170 6.18 -11.98 -29.99
C PRO A 170 6.41 -12.13 -28.49
N THR A 171 7.17 -11.19 -27.92
CA THR A 171 7.35 -11.04 -26.47
C THR A 171 5.98 -11.11 -25.79
N PRO A 172 5.80 -11.89 -24.72
CA PRO A 172 4.57 -11.87 -23.94
C PRO A 172 4.26 -10.42 -23.57
N ALA A 173 3.04 -9.96 -23.85
CA ALA A 173 2.59 -8.68 -23.34
C ALA A 173 2.76 -8.69 -21.81
N PRO A 174 3.23 -7.59 -21.19
CA PRO A 174 3.27 -7.52 -19.74
C PRO A 174 1.87 -7.82 -19.21
N GLU A 175 1.77 -8.78 -18.29
CA GLU A 175 0.51 -9.00 -17.57
C GLU A 175 0.09 -7.67 -16.95
N PRO A 176 -1.19 -7.26 -17.07
CA PRO A 176 -1.63 -6.03 -16.43
C PRO A 176 -1.37 -6.13 -14.93
N ASP A 177 -0.76 -5.08 -14.36
CA ASP A 177 -0.53 -5.01 -12.91
C ASP A 177 -1.83 -5.36 -12.18
N PRO A 178 -1.79 -6.25 -11.16
CA PRO A 178 -3.00 -6.74 -10.51
C PRO A 178 -3.78 -5.55 -9.92
N GLU A 179 -5.05 -5.42 -10.32
CA GLU A 179 -5.89 -4.29 -9.89
C GLU A 179 -5.85 -4.16 -8.36
N PRO A 180 -5.66 -2.93 -7.83
CA PRO A 180 -5.47 -2.72 -6.41
C PRO A 180 -6.72 -3.17 -5.64
N VAL A 181 -6.54 -4.15 -4.73
CA VAL A 181 -7.64 -4.72 -3.94
C VAL A 181 -8.41 -3.60 -3.23
N PRO A 182 -9.72 -3.43 -3.49
CA PRO A 182 -10.48 -2.30 -2.97
C PRO A 182 -10.50 -2.34 -1.43
N PRO A 183 -10.37 -1.18 -0.76
CA PRO A 183 -10.30 -1.12 0.70
C PRO A 183 -11.56 -1.70 1.37
N SER A 184 -11.44 -2.11 2.64
CA SER A 184 -12.63 -2.42 3.43
C SER A 184 -13.47 -1.13 3.53
N ARG A 185 -14.80 -1.20 3.49
CA ARG A 185 -15.62 0.01 3.72
C ARG A 185 -15.32 0.66 5.07
N PHE A 186 -15.01 -0.12 6.12
CA PHE A 186 -14.48 0.45 7.37
C PHE A 186 -13.18 1.25 7.22
N ASP A 187 -12.28 0.83 6.33
CA ASP A 187 -11.04 1.58 6.04
C ASP A 187 -11.38 2.85 5.25
N ALA A 188 -12.23 2.75 4.22
CA ALA A 188 -12.66 3.89 3.40
C ALA A 188 -13.40 4.97 4.23
N ILE A 189 -14.35 4.57 5.07
CA ILE A 189 -15.07 5.45 6.00
C ILE A 189 -14.10 6.10 7.00
N ALA A 190 -13.09 5.35 7.49
CA ALA A 190 -12.11 5.90 8.42
C ALA A 190 -11.21 6.97 7.77
N GLU A 191 -10.74 6.74 6.53
CA GLU A 191 -9.93 7.72 5.79
C GLU A 191 -10.79 8.93 5.36
N GLU A 192 -12.06 8.74 4.99
CA GLU A 192 -13.00 9.84 4.69
C GLU A 192 -13.32 10.69 5.93
N MET A 193 -13.42 10.07 7.11
CA MET A 193 -13.58 10.79 8.38
C MET A 193 -12.30 11.49 8.85
N LEU A 194 -11.14 11.17 8.24
CA LEU A 194 -9.86 11.86 8.42
C LEU A 194 -9.59 12.91 7.33
N ALA A 195 -10.45 13.01 6.31
CA ALA A 195 -10.36 13.99 5.24
C ALA A 195 -11.04 15.31 5.64
N GLU A 196 -10.38 16.43 5.37
CA GLU A 196 -10.86 17.77 5.75
C GLU A 196 -11.93 18.32 4.78
N THR A 197 -12.13 17.67 3.63
CA THR A 197 -13.12 18.06 2.61
C THR A 197 -14.09 16.89 2.31
N PRO A 198 -15.40 17.04 2.57
CA PRO A 198 -16.38 16.01 2.24
C PRO A 198 -16.68 15.98 0.73
N VAL A 199 -16.80 14.78 0.16
CA VAL A 199 -17.14 14.56 -1.25
C VAL A 199 -18.68 14.55 -1.40
N ALA A 200 -19.24 15.47 -2.18
CA ALA A 200 -20.69 15.51 -2.41
C ALA A 200 -21.05 15.97 -3.83
N GLU A 201 -22.08 15.34 -4.43
CA GLU A 201 -22.41 15.49 -5.86
C GLU A 201 -23.69 16.32 -6.15
N SER A 202 -24.42 16.87 -5.15
CA SER A 202 -25.61 17.72 -5.40
C SER A 202 -25.89 18.81 -4.34
N VAL A 203 -26.25 20.03 -4.76
CA VAL A 203 -26.03 21.27 -3.96
C VAL A 203 -26.88 21.43 -2.69
N GLU A 204 -28.14 20.99 -2.64
CA GLU A 204 -29.00 21.14 -1.44
C GLU A 204 -29.03 19.88 -0.57
N GLY A 205 -29.10 18.69 -1.18
CA GLY A 205 -28.94 17.42 -0.49
C GLY A 205 -27.60 17.33 0.25
N ALA A 206 -26.51 17.75 -0.42
CA ALA A 206 -25.18 17.79 0.18
C ALA A 206 -25.09 18.66 1.45
N GLN A 207 -25.89 19.71 1.61
CA GLN A 207 -25.78 20.56 2.81
C GLN A 207 -26.35 19.86 4.05
N ALA A 208 -27.51 19.21 3.91
CA ALA A 208 -28.09 18.40 4.98
C ALA A 208 -27.23 17.15 5.26
N TRP A 209 -26.78 16.48 4.19
CA TRP A 209 -25.91 15.30 4.25
C TRP A 209 -24.54 15.62 4.87
N ALA A 210 -23.79 16.59 4.36
CA ALA A 210 -22.48 16.98 4.89
C ALA A 210 -22.59 17.56 6.31
N GLY A 211 -23.70 18.26 6.62
CA GLY A 211 -24.01 18.69 7.98
C GLY A 211 -24.22 17.52 8.95
N ALA A 212 -24.91 16.45 8.52
CA ALA A 212 -25.03 15.22 9.30
C ALA A 212 -23.68 14.49 9.42
N TRP A 213 -22.99 14.27 8.30
CA TRP A 213 -21.68 13.64 8.19
C TRP A 213 -20.66 14.26 9.14
N ARG A 214 -20.46 15.59 9.06
CA ARG A 214 -19.53 16.33 9.92
C ARG A 214 -19.87 16.15 11.40
N ARG A 215 -21.14 16.32 11.80
CA ARG A 215 -21.56 16.15 13.22
C ARG A 215 -21.32 14.72 13.74
N ILE A 216 -21.38 13.71 12.87
CA ILE A 216 -21.04 12.33 13.23
C ILE A 216 -19.52 12.18 13.35
N GLY A 217 -18.74 12.71 12.39
CA GLY A 217 -17.28 12.72 12.42
C GLY A 217 -16.68 13.44 13.63
N ASP A 218 -17.21 14.60 13.98
CA ASP A 218 -16.88 15.35 15.20
C ASP A 218 -17.08 14.45 16.44
N ALA A 219 -18.26 13.81 16.56
CA ALA A 219 -18.57 12.92 17.68
C ALA A 219 -17.70 11.64 17.72
N VAL A 220 -17.33 11.07 16.57
CA VAL A 220 -16.38 9.93 16.49
C VAL A 220 -14.97 10.38 16.91
N SER A 221 -14.52 11.54 16.44
CA SER A 221 -13.18 12.09 16.70
C SER A 221 -12.96 12.49 18.16
N GLU A 222 -14.03 12.94 18.83
CA GLU A 222 -14.07 13.18 20.28
C GLU A 222 -14.32 11.91 21.11
N GLY A 223 -14.45 10.74 20.47
CA GLY A 223 -14.70 9.47 21.15
C GLY A 223 -16.12 9.29 21.73
N ARG A 224 -17.04 10.23 21.45
CA ARG A 224 -18.47 10.22 21.85
C ARG A 224 -19.28 9.25 20.97
N VAL A 225 -18.86 7.99 20.95
CA VAL A 225 -19.35 6.96 20.01
C VAL A 225 -20.85 6.66 20.11
N ASP A 226 -21.45 6.71 21.30
CA ASP A 226 -22.90 6.55 21.46
C ASP A 226 -23.67 7.69 20.80
N ARG A 227 -23.18 8.93 20.97
CA ARG A 227 -23.77 10.10 20.31
C ARG A 227 -23.59 10.05 18.80
N ALA A 228 -22.46 9.55 18.31
CA ALA A 228 -22.26 9.27 16.89
C ALA A 228 -23.28 8.24 16.37
N ALA A 229 -23.54 7.16 17.12
CA ALA A 229 -24.50 6.12 16.75
C ALA A 229 -25.94 6.67 16.67
N GLU A 230 -26.35 7.53 17.61
CA GLU A 230 -27.64 8.21 17.53
C GLU A 230 -27.74 9.17 16.31
N LEU A 231 -26.69 9.95 16.05
CA LEU A 231 -26.65 10.91 14.95
C LEU A 231 -26.72 10.19 13.60
N ALA A 232 -25.95 9.10 13.44
CA ALA A 232 -26.01 8.25 12.26
C ALA A 232 -27.39 7.57 12.11
N SER A 233 -27.98 7.07 13.20
CA SER A 233 -29.31 6.44 13.15
C SER A 233 -30.41 7.42 12.72
N ARG A 234 -30.39 8.67 13.20
CA ARG A 234 -31.29 9.74 12.75
C ARG A 234 -31.06 10.09 11.29
N ALA A 235 -29.80 10.34 10.89
CA ALA A 235 -29.45 10.66 9.51
C ALA A 235 -29.88 9.56 8.51
N VAL A 236 -29.71 8.28 8.87
CA VAL A 236 -30.21 7.15 8.07
C VAL A 236 -31.74 7.17 7.96
N ALA A 237 -32.47 7.46 9.04
CA ALA A 237 -33.93 7.53 9.02
C ALA A 237 -34.43 8.69 8.14
N ASP A 238 -33.91 9.89 8.36
CA ASP A 238 -34.27 11.12 7.63
C ASP A 238 -33.98 10.96 6.13
N ALA A 239 -32.77 10.53 5.77
CA ALA A 239 -32.37 10.33 4.38
C ALA A 239 -33.10 9.15 3.72
N SER A 240 -33.43 8.07 4.47
CA SER A 240 -34.27 6.98 3.93
C SER A 240 -35.68 7.45 3.61
N GLY A 241 -36.24 8.37 4.40
CA GLY A 241 -37.56 8.95 4.17
C GLY A 241 -37.60 9.90 2.97
N ALA A 242 -36.54 10.70 2.79
CA ALA A 242 -36.45 11.67 1.70
C ALA A 242 -36.02 11.07 0.35
N LEU A 243 -35.06 10.15 0.35
CA LEU A 243 -34.38 9.66 -0.86
C LEU A 243 -34.67 8.17 -1.17
N GLY A 244 -35.29 7.46 -0.23
CA GLY A 244 -35.56 6.03 -0.32
C GLY A 244 -34.42 5.14 0.17
N PRO A 245 -34.72 3.90 0.62
CA PRO A 245 -33.76 3.07 1.36
C PRO A 245 -32.62 2.48 0.51
N ARG A 246 -32.67 2.57 -0.82
CA ARG A 246 -31.60 2.12 -1.74
C ARG A 246 -30.74 3.26 -2.30
N HIS A 247 -31.00 4.52 -1.95
CA HIS A 247 -30.23 5.67 -2.45
C HIS A 247 -28.76 5.59 -2.02
N PRO A 248 -27.77 5.95 -2.88
CA PRO A 248 -26.34 5.82 -2.57
C PRO A 248 -25.92 6.47 -1.25
N GLU A 249 -26.35 7.70 -0.98
CA GLU A 249 -26.09 8.41 0.29
C GLU A 249 -26.63 7.66 1.51
N VAL A 250 -27.79 7.01 1.38
CA VAL A 250 -28.44 6.27 2.47
C VAL A 250 -27.71 4.94 2.72
N LEU A 251 -27.23 4.28 1.67
CA LEU A 251 -26.35 3.11 1.81
C LEU A 251 -25.04 3.51 2.51
N HIS A 252 -24.48 4.66 2.14
CA HIS A 252 -23.25 5.17 2.72
C HIS A 252 -23.37 5.58 4.20
N LEU A 253 -24.46 6.24 4.60
CA LEU A 253 -24.77 6.50 6.02
C LEU A 253 -24.96 5.21 6.83
N ARG A 254 -25.39 4.11 6.20
CA ARG A 254 -25.44 2.78 6.84
C ARG A 254 -24.07 2.12 6.93
N GLU A 255 -23.15 2.35 5.98
CA GLU A 255 -21.74 1.92 6.09
C GLU A 255 -21.07 2.61 7.29
N LEU A 256 -21.28 3.92 7.46
CA LEU A 256 -20.84 4.66 8.65
C LEU A 256 -21.51 4.12 9.93
N SER A 257 -22.80 3.79 9.90
CA SER A 257 -23.49 3.18 11.04
C SER A 257 -22.90 1.81 11.43
N ALA A 258 -22.46 1.01 10.46
CA ALA A 258 -21.79 -0.27 10.69
C ALA A 258 -20.38 -0.07 11.29
N TYR A 259 -19.65 0.94 10.81
CA TYR A 259 -18.34 1.32 11.36
C TYR A 259 -18.45 1.81 12.81
N ILE A 260 -19.44 2.66 13.12
CA ILE A 260 -19.68 3.12 14.49
C ILE A 260 -20.05 1.95 15.41
N ALA A 261 -20.90 1.02 14.97
CA ALA A 261 -21.21 -0.19 15.74
C ALA A 261 -19.96 -1.03 16.06
N TYR A 262 -18.99 -1.08 15.14
CA TYR A 262 -17.69 -1.72 15.40
C TYR A 262 -16.86 -0.94 16.44
N LEU A 263 -16.86 0.40 16.39
CA LEU A 263 -16.17 1.25 17.37
C LEU A 263 -16.80 1.22 18.77
N THR A 264 -18.13 1.07 18.87
CA THR A 264 -18.85 0.90 20.16
C THR A 264 -18.66 -0.49 20.76
N GLY A 265 -18.01 -1.43 20.05
CA GLY A 265 -17.82 -2.80 20.53
C GLY A 265 -19.02 -3.73 20.32
N ASP A 266 -19.90 -3.43 19.36
CA ASP A 266 -20.99 -4.30 18.92
C ASP A 266 -20.65 -4.95 17.56
N PRO A 267 -19.81 -6.02 17.55
CA PRO A 267 -19.39 -6.68 16.32
C PRO A 267 -20.54 -7.44 15.64
N ALA A 268 -21.59 -7.81 16.37
CA ALA A 268 -22.74 -8.52 15.82
C ALA A 268 -23.58 -7.59 14.94
N ARG A 269 -23.90 -6.39 15.43
CA ARG A 269 -24.59 -5.36 14.64
C ARG A 269 -23.74 -4.84 13.49
N ALA A 270 -22.45 -4.59 13.73
CA ALA A 270 -21.52 -4.15 12.70
C ALA A 270 -21.45 -5.16 11.53
N PHE A 271 -21.36 -6.45 11.85
CA PHE A 271 -21.42 -7.53 10.86
C PHE A 271 -22.74 -7.54 10.08
N ALA A 272 -23.87 -7.54 10.78
CA ALA A 272 -25.18 -7.67 10.15
C ALA A 272 -25.45 -6.53 9.16
N LEU A 273 -25.12 -5.29 9.54
CA LEU A 273 -25.21 -4.12 8.66
C LEU A 273 -24.27 -4.24 7.45
N SER A 274 -22.99 -4.59 7.66
CA SER A 274 -22.03 -4.75 6.54
C SER A 274 -22.44 -5.86 5.56
N LEU A 275 -23.00 -6.98 6.04
CA LEU A 275 -23.41 -8.08 5.16
C LEU A 275 -24.70 -7.78 4.37
N ASP A 276 -25.66 -7.07 4.98
CA ASP A 276 -26.83 -6.53 4.31
C ASP A 276 -26.44 -5.53 3.21
N LEU A 277 -25.47 -4.64 3.48
CA LEU A 277 -24.93 -3.70 2.51
C LEU A 277 -24.18 -4.40 1.36
N ALA A 278 -23.42 -5.46 1.65
CA ALA A 278 -22.78 -6.28 0.62
C ALA A 278 -23.80 -6.86 -0.37
N ARG A 279 -24.90 -7.45 0.14
CA ARG A 279 -25.99 -7.99 -0.70
C ARG A 279 -26.63 -6.90 -1.55
N LYS A 280 -26.98 -5.75 -0.95
CA LYS A 280 -27.60 -4.62 -1.66
C LYS A 280 -26.70 -4.00 -2.74
N ARG A 281 -25.39 -3.98 -2.54
CA ARG A 281 -24.42 -3.52 -3.55
C ARG A 281 -24.26 -4.54 -4.68
N ALA A 282 -24.27 -5.83 -4.38
CA ALA A 282 -24.28 -6.89 -5.38
C ALA A 282 -25.56 -6.85 -6.25
N GLU A 283 -26.74 -6.72 -5.63
CA GLU A 283 -28.03 -6.50 -6.31
C GLU A 283 -28.02 -5.27 -7.23
N ALA A 284 -27.25 -4.23 -6.88
CA ALA A 284 -27.14 -2.98 -7.63
C ALA A 284 -26.05 -3.01 -8.74
N GLY A 285 -25.36 -4.13 -8.94
CA GLY A 285 -24.29 -4.24 -9.95
C GLY A 285 -22.97 -3.59 -9.55
N ASP A 286 -22.70 -3.41 -8.25
CA ASP A 286 -21.48 -2.81 -7.69
C ASP A 286 -20.67 -3.87 -6.90
N PRO A 287 -20.00 -4.82 -7.59
CA PRO A 287 -19.29 -5.92 -6.95
C PRO A 287 -18.05 -5.45 -6.16
N ALA A 288 -17.42 -4.33 -6.55
CA ALA A 288 -16.27 -3.78 -5.86
C ALA A 288 -16.66 -3.23 -4.46
N THR A 289 -17.72 -2.44 -4.36
CA THR A 289 -18.22 -1.93 -3.07
C THR A 289 -18.89 -3.04 -2.26
N ALA A 290 -19.53 -4.02 -2.92
CA ALA A 290 -20.03 -5.22 -2.26
C ALA A 290 -18.90 -6.00 -1.58
N TYR A 291 -17.77 -6.19 -2.26
CA TYR A 291 -16.61 -6.87 -1.70
C TYR A 291 -15.97 -6.09 -0.54
N GLY A 292 -15.84 -4.77 -0.64
CA GLY A 292 -15.41 -3.92 0.47
C GLY A 292 -16.32 -4.03 1.71
N ASN A 293 -17.62 -4.28 1.51
CA ASN A 293 -18.58 -4.53 2.58
C ASN A 293 -18.41 -5.93 3.18
N VAL A 294 -18.16 -6.97 2.36
CA VAL A 294 -17.78 -8.32 2.85
C VAL A 294 -16.49 -8.28 3.68
N ARG A 295 -15.47 -7.52 3.26
CA ARG A 295 -14.24 -7.31 4.06
C ARG A 295 -14.52 -6.66 5.42
N SER A 296 -15.51 -5.77 5.50
CA SER A 296 -15.91 -5.08 6.73
C SER A 296 -16.68 -6.03 7.65
N ALA A 297 -17.62 -6.81 7.09
CA ALA A 297 -18.28 -7.90 7.80
C ALA A 297 -17.26 -8.91 8.35
N ALA A 298 -16.29 -9.36 7.54
CA ALA A 298 -15.22 -10.26 7.99
C ALA A 298 -14.36 -9.66 9.12
N THR A 299 -14.19 -8.34 9.16
CA THR A 299 -13.48 -7.63 10.25
C THR A 299 -14.29 -7.61 11.54
N ALA A 300 -15.60 -7.32 11.47
CA ALA A 300 -16.51 -7.40 12.61
C ALA A 300 -16.64 -8.84 13.14
N TRP A 301 -16.84 -9.82 12.25
CA TRP A 301 -16.93 -11.26 12.58
C TRP A 301 -15.69 -11.81 13.32
N ARG A 302 -14.49 -11.30 13.01
CA ARG A 302 -13.28 -11.68 13.74
C ARG A 302 -13.28 -11.24 15.21
N ALA A 303 -14.01 -10.18 15.55
CA ALA A 303 -14.15 -9.66 16.91
C ALA A 303 -15.24 -10.36 17.74
N VAL A 304 -16.16 -11.10 17.11
CA VAL A 304 -17.13 -11.98 17.79
C VAL A 304 -16.38 -13.05 18.61
N ARG A 305 -16.78 -13.20 19.87
CA ARG A 305 -16.11 -14.08 20.86
C ARG A 305 -16.82 -15.41 21.07
N ASP A 306 -18.14 -15.39 21.13
CA ASP A 306 -18.96 -16.60 21.20
C ASP A 306 -18.70 -17.51 19.98
N PRO A 307 -18.24 -18.76 20.17
CA PRO A 307 -18.00 -19.69 19.07
C PRO A 307 -19.27 -19.99 18.25
N GLU A 308 -20.43 -20.15 18.89
CA GLU A 308 -21.66 -20.52 18.20
C GLU A 308 -22.19 -19.40 17.30
N GLN A 309 -22.34 -18.19 17.83
CA GLN A 309 -22.70 -17.01 17.06
C GLN A 309 -21.68 -16.77 15.95
N GLY A 310 -20.39 -16.99 16.24
CA GLY A 310 -19.33 -17.01 15.24
C GLY A 310 -19.56 -18.01 14.10
N LEU A 311 -20.03 -19.23 14.37
CA LEU A 311 -20.38 -20.21 13.35
C LEU A 311 -21.59 -19.77 12.52
N ARG A 312 -22.67 -19.31 13.17
CA ARG A 312 -23.90 -18.88 12.47
C ARG A 312 -23.59 -17.74 11.50
N MET A 313 -22.93 -16.68 11.97
CA MET A 313 -22.51 -15.54 11.14
C MET A 313 -21.47 -15.93 10.08
N GLY A 314 -20.57 -16.85 10.38
CA GLY A 314 -19.51 -17.26 9.46
C GLY A 314 -20.02 -18.02 8.23
N ARG A 315 -21.17 -18.73 8.34
CA ARG A 315 -21.86 -19.35 7.20
C ARG A 315 -22.37 -18.27 6.23
N ASP A 316 -23.22 -17.37 6.72
CA ASP A 316 -23.78 -16.26 5.94
C ASP A 316 -22.69 -15.42 5.23
N LEU A 317 -21.55 -15.21 5.90
CA LEU A 317 -20.40 -14.50 5.34
C LEU A 317 -19.76 -15.27 4.16
N ILE A 318 -19.51 -16.58 4.35
CA ILE A 318 -18.87 -17.42 3.33
C ILE A 318 -19.79 -17.60 2.12
N ASP A 319 -21.10 -17.67 2.31
CA ASP A 319 -22.08 -17.82 1.22
C ASP A 319 -22.10 -16.56 0.32
N VAL A 320 -22.20 -15.37 0.93
CA VAL A 320 -22.16 -14.09 0.18
C VAL A 320 -20.79 -13.88 -0.48
N TRP A 321 -19.69 -14.22 0.19
CA TRP A 321 -18.35 -14.11 -0.38
C TRP A 321 -18.16 -15.08 -1.55
N THR A 322 -18.58 -16.34 -1.40
CA THR A 322 -18.47 -17.35 -2.46
C THR A 322 -19.29 -16.94 -3.69
N SER A 323 -20.46 -16.32 -3.48
CA SER A 323 -21.28 -15.77 -4.58
C SER A 323 -20.56 -14.62 -5.31
N LEU A 324 -19.92 -13.69 -4.58
CA LEU A 324 -19.16 -12.59 -5.21
C LEU A 324 -17.87 -13.06 -5.90
N ALA A 325 -17.27 -14.15 -5.43
CA ALA A 325 -16.06 -14.73 -6.01
C ALA A 325 -16.33 -15.66 -7.21
N ALA A 326 -17.60 -15.94 -7.53
CA ALA A 326 -17.99 -16.70 -8.71
C ALA A 326 -18.01 -15.84 -9.99
N GLU A 327 -18.19 -14.53 -9.85
CA GLU A 327 -18.19 -13.55 -10.95
C GLU A 327 -16.82 -12.84 -11.07
N PRO A 328 -16.42 -12.38 -12.28
CA PRO A 328 -15.20 -11.61 -12.45
C PRO A 328 -15.18 -10.33 -11.61
N GLY A 329 -14.10 -10.13 -10.85
CA GLY A 329 -13.93 -8.94 -10.03
C GLY A 329 -12.96 -9.14 -8.85
N PRO A 330 -12.85 -8.15 -7.95
CA PRO A 330 -11.83 -8.16 -6.89
C PRO A 330 -12.04 -9.24 -5.82
N ALA A 331 -13.23 -9.83 -5.72
CA ALA A 331 -13.50 -10.98 -4.86
C ALA A 331 -12.98 -12.30 -5.45
N ALA A 332 -12.94 -12.44 -6.77
CA ALA A 332 -12.37 -13.59 -7.48
C ALA A 332 -10.84 -13.49 -7.62
N ALA A 333 -10.31 -12.26 -7.73
CA ALA A 333 -8.88 -11.99 -7.89
C ALA A 333 -8.01 -12.37 -6.67
N ASP A 334 -8.59 -12.44 -5.45
CA ASP A 334 -7.87 -12.88 -4.26
C ASP A 334 -8.69 -13.92 -3.43
N PRO A 335 -8.43 -15.23 -3.60
CA PRO A 335 -9.14 -16.28 -2.86
C PRO A 335 -8.65 -16.45 -1.41
N ARG A 336 -7.44 -15.97 -1.07
CA ARG A 336 -6.78 -16.24 0.23
C ARG A 336 -7.60 -15.78 1.44
N PRO A 337 -8.30 -14.63 1.41
CA PRO A 337 -9.14 -14.21 2.53
C PRO A 337 -10.38 -15.11 2.74
N LEU A 338 -10.95 -15.69 1.68
CA LEU A 338 -12.08 -16.63 1.76
C LEU A 338 -11.61 -17.99 2.34
N GLU A 339 -10.44 -18.47 1.93
CA GLU A 339 -9.78 -19.65 2.53
C GLU A 339 -9.45 -19.43 4.01
N SER A 340 -9.00 -18.23 4.37
CA SER A 340 -8.77 -17.81 5.76
C SER A 340 -10.06 -17.83 6.59
N ALA A 341 -11.20 -17.42 6.00
CA ALA A 341 -12.51 -17.50 6.63
C ALA A 341 -12.96 -18.95 6.83
N ARG A 342 -12.84 -19.81 5.81
CA ARG A 342 -13.13 -21.25 5.89
C ARG A 342 -12.28 -21.93 6.97
N THR A 343 -10.97 -21.64 7.04
CA THR A 343 -10.09 -22.15 8.10
C THR A 343 -10.48 -21.64 9.51
N ARG A 344 -11.03 -20.42 9.63
CA ARG A 344 -11.57 -19.93 10.92
C ARG A 344 -12.87 -20.65 11.31
N MET A 345 -13.69 -21.11 10.37
CA MET A 345 -14.89 -21.90 10.65
C MET A 345 -14.57 -23.24 11.32
N THR A 346 -13.56 -23.97 10.84
CA THR A 346 -13.12 -25.23 11.47
C THR A 346 -12.74 -25.00 12.94
N ARG A 347 -11.90 -23.99 13.21
CA ARG A 347 -11.50 -23.58 14.57
C ARG A 347 -12.62 -22.96 15.42
N LEU A 348 -13.76 -22.60 14.83
CA LEU A 348 -14.96 -22.20 15.57
C LEU A 348 -15.78 -23.44 15.94
N ALA A 349 -15.90 -24.42 15.03
CA ALA A 349 -16.60 -25.68 15.27
C ALA A 349 -15.95 -26.49 16.39
N GLU A 350 -14.62 -26.64 16.36
CA GLU A 350 -13.85 -27.29 17.42
C GLU A 350 -14.08 -26.63 18.79
N ARG A 351 -14.14 -25.29 18.85
CA ARG A 351 -14.33 -24.54 20.09
C ARG A 351 -15.77 -24.51 20.59
N ALA A 352 -16.77 -24.62 19.70
CA ALA A 352 -18.16 -24.79 20.10
C ALA A 352 -18.36 -26.18 20.70
N ALA A 353 -17.94 -27.24 19.98
CA ALA A 353 -18.04 -28.61 20.46
C ALA A 353 -17.29 -28.86 21.80
N ALA A 354 -16.18 -28.14 22.05
CA ALA A 354 -15.46 -28.19 23.32
C ALA A 354 -16.05 -27.32 24.45
N ALA A 355 -17.07 -26.51 24.16
CA ALA A 355 -17.83 -25.75 25.16
C ALA A 355 -19.15 -26.44 25.55
N ASP A 356 -19.65 -27.33 24.69
CA ASP A 356 -20.84 -28.16 24.92
C ASP A 356 -20.54 -29.50 25.64
N ALA A 357 -19.26 -29.77 25.94
CA ALA A 357 -18.73 -31.04 26.49
C ALA A 357 -18.26 -30.92 27.95
#